data_AF-A0A537FSN1-F1
#
_entry.id   AF-A0A537FSN1-F1
#
_cell.length_a   1.000
_cell.length_b   1.000
_cell.length_c   1.000
_cell.angle_alpha   90.00
_cell.angle_beta   90.00
_cell.angle_gamma   90.00
#
_symmetry.space_group_name_H-M   'P 1'
#
loop_
_entity.id
_entity.type
_entity.pdbx_description
1 polymer ?
#
loop_
_entity_poly.entity_id
_entity_poly.type
_entity_poly.pdbx_seq_one_letter_code
_entity_poly.pdbx_strand_id
1 'polypeptide(L)'
;MPSDTLSHLLRDNYLISLLRGKRSQLVHRQQLVSLSESKSQSEIVGLLSEGSYGPELSKLQGESSPIDTERAIRSGFARSVRGLIFASSADTHDFLLEYRRRFDAYDLAGLVIFKAQDKTWEEYLATRQPLALMKEAELHRLHSIEDLSAIATAAGDRHLVERLKGFSMEDAAGE
;
A
#
# COMPACT_ATOMS: atom_id res chain seq x y z
N MET A 1 14.59 -19.51 -31.64
CA MET A 1 13.26 -19.06 -31.20
C MET A 1 12.44 -20.05 -30.34
N PRO A 2 12.88 -21.30 -30.02
CA PRO A 2 12.24 -22.11 -28.96
C PRO A 2 12.67 -21.73 -27.52
N SER A 3 13.91 -21.23 -27.38
CA SER A 3 14.52 -20.87 -26.09
C SER A 3 13.80 -19.72 -25.39
N ASP A 4 13.35 -18.72 -26.14
CA ASP A 4 12.67 -17.56 -25.58
C ASP A 4 11.27 -17.95 -25.06
N THR A 5 10.51 -18.73 -25.84
CA THR A 5 9.20 -19.26 -25.42
C THR A 5 9.30 -20.10 -24.15
N LEU A 6 10.29 -20.99 -24.06
CA LEU A 6 10.54 -21.79 -22.85
C LEU A 6 10.90 -20.92 -21.65
N SER A 7 11.71 -19.89 -21.87
CA SER A 7 12.10 -18.94 -20.81
C SER A 7 10.91 -18.14 -20.28
N HIS A 8 10.02 -17.69 -21.17
CA HIS A 8 8.77 -17.02 -20.80
C HIS A 8 7.85 -17.94 -20.00
N LEU A 9 7.60 -19.18 -20.47
CA LEU A 9 6.76 -20.14 -19.77
C LEU A 9 7.30 -20.51 -18.38
N LEU A 10 8.61 -20.68 -18.24
CA LEU A 10 9.24 -20.98 -16.94
C LEU A 10 9.09 -19.80 -15.98
N ARG A 11 9.28 -18.56 -16.46
CA ARG A 11 9.11 -17.35 -15.65
C ARG A 11 7.67 -17.17 -15.18
N ASP A 12 6.69 -17.35 -16.07
CA ASP A 12 5.28 -17.21 -15.72
C ASP A 12 4.84 -18.30 -14.74
N ASN A 13 5.27 -19.55 -14.94
CA ASN A 13 4.99 -20.63 -14.00
C ASN A 13 5.66 -20.40 -12.64
N TYR A 14 6.85 -19.82 -12.61
CA TYR A 14 7.50 -19.40 -11.37
C TYR A 14 6.68 -18.33 -10.63
N LEU A 15 6.21 -17.29 -11.33
CA LEU A 15 5.35 -16.25 -10.75
C LEU A 15 4.04 -16.81 -10.21
N ILE A 16 3.38 -17.68 -10.97
CA ILE A 16 2.15 -18.36 -10.54
C ILE A 16 2.39 -19.19 -9.29
N SER A 17 3.50 -19.94 -9.24
CA SER A 17 3.86 -20.76 -8.08
C SER A 17 4.14 -19.88 -6.86
N LEU A 18 4.84 -18.76 -7.03
CA LEU A 18 5.11 -17.80 -5.97
C LEU A 18 3.81 -17.18 -5.44
N LEU A 19 2.90 -16.77 -6.33
CA LEU A 19 1.57 -16.26 -5.97
C LEU A 19 0.73 -17.30 -5.22
N ARG A 20 0.74 -18.56 -5.66
CA ARG A 20 0.02 -19.65 -4.99
C ARG A 20 0.59 -19.93 -3.61
N GLY A 21 1.92 -19.91 -3.45
CA GLY A 21 2.58 -20.04 -2.16
C GLY A 21 2.27 -18.87 -1.21
N LYS A 22 2.17 -17.64 -1.72
CA LYS A 22 1.71 -16.48 -0.94
C LYS A 22 0.22 -16.57 -0.58
N ARG A 23 -0.62 -17.11 -1.47
CA ARG A 23 -2.03 -17.33 -1.19
C ARG A 23 -2.26 -18.37 -0.09
N SER A 24 -1.48 -19.45 -0.05
CA SER A 24 -1.62 -20.47 1.01
C SER A 24 -1.23 -19.95 2.40
N GLN A 25 -0.50 -18.84 2.46
CA GLN A 25 -0.08 -18.16 3.68
C GLN A 25 -1.14 -17.22 4.27
N LEU A 26 -2.26 -16.98 3.57
CA LEU A 26 -3.36 -16.16 4.06
C LEU A 26 -4.00 -16.76 5.31
N VAL A 27 -4.56 -15.89 6.16
CA VAL A 27 -5.26 -16.29 7.38
C VAL A 27 -6.47 -17.15 7.01
N HIS A 28 -6.51 -18.37 7.56
CA HIS A 28 -7.60 -19.30 7.33
C HIS A 28 -8.77 -19.05 8.28
N ARG A 29 -9.94 -19.61 7.97
CA ARG A 29 -11.16 -19.43 8.76
C ARG A 29 -10.97 -19.71 10.26
N GLN A 30 -10.27 -20.78 10.61
CA GLN A 30 -10.03 -21.14 12.03
C GLN A 30 -9.19 -20.08 12.74
N GLN A 31 -8.17 -19.56 12.08
CA GLN A 31 -7.33 -18.49 12.64
C GLN A 31 -8.13 -17.19 12.80
N LEU A 32 -9.03 -16.86 11.88
CA LEU A 32 -9.94 -15.71 12.03
C LEU A 32 -10.84 -15.84 13.27
N VAL A 33 -11.33 -17.05 13.58
CA VAL A 33 -12.11 -17.32 14.80
C VAL A 33 -11.24 -17.07 16.04
N SER A 34 -10.04 -17.64 16.10
CA SER A 34 -9.12 -17.41 17.23
C SER A 34 -8.76 -15.93 17.42
N LEU A 35 -8.54 -15.19 16.33
CA LEU A 35 -8.31 -13.74 16.38
C LEU A 35 -9.53 -12.99 16.92
N SER A 36 -10.75 -13.39 16.56
CA SER A 36 -11.98 -12.75 17.07
C SER A 36 -12.22 -12.97 18.56
N GLU A 37 -11.68 -14.04 19.13
CA GLU A 37 -11.78 -14.37 20.57
C GLU A 37 -10.69 -13.72 21.42
N SER A 38 -9.72 -13.04 20.78
CA SER A 38 -8.59 -12.41 21.46
C SER A 38 -9.05 -11.21 22.28
N LYS A 39 -8.51 -11.06 23.49
CA LYS A 39 -8.91 -10.00 24.45
C LYS A 39 -7.96 -8.82 24.46
N SER A 40 -6.81 -8.94 23.79
CA SER A 40 -5.77 -7.90 23.77
C SER A 40 -5.04 -7.84 22.43
N GLN A 41 -4.47 -6.66 22.12
CA GLN A 41 -3.63 -6.47 20.94
C GLN A 41 -2.40 -7.38 20.96
N SER A 42 -1.81 -7.61 22.14
CA SER A 42 -0.66 -8.51 22.31
C SER A 42 -1.00 -9.97 21.95
N GLU A 43 -2.21 -10.44 22.29
CA GLU A 43 -2.67 -11.77 21.89
C GLU A 43 -2.84 -11.88 20.38
N ILE A 44 -3.44 -10.86 19.75
CA ILE A 44 -3.58 -10.79 18.28
C ILE A 44 -2.20 -10.84 17.61
N VAL A 45 -1.25 -10.03 18.08
CA VAL A 45 0.12 -10.01 17.55
C VAL A 45 0.80 -11.36 17.75
N GLY A 46 0.63 -11.99 18.92
CA GLY A 46 1.16 -13.34 19.20
C GLY A 46 0.63 -14.38 18.22
N LEU A 47 -0.70 -14.47 18.08
CA LEU A 47 -1.36 -15.41 17.17
C LEU A 47 -0.96 -15.22 15.70
N LEU A 48 -0.83 -13.97 15.25
CA LEU A 48 -0.37 -13.68 13.89
C LEU A 48 1.12 -13.98 13.70
N SER A 49 1.92 -13.80 14.76
CA SER A 49 3.37 -14.03 14.73
C SER A 49 3.75 -15.51 14.64
N GLU A 50 2.91 -16.40 15.18
CA GLU A 50 3.05 -17.86 15.01
C GLU A 50 2.82 -18.30 13.55
N GLY A 51 2.12 -17.48 12.76
CA GLY A 51 1.82 -17.74 11.36
C GLY A 51 2.80 -17.08 10.38
N SER A 52 2.31 -16.91 9.15
CA SER A 52 3.08 -16.34 8.03
C SER A 52 3.50 -14.87 8.21
N TYR A 53 2.99 -14.18 9.23
CA TYR A 53 3.26 -12.76 9.51
C TYR A 53 4.38 -12.55 10.55
N GLY A 54 4.89 -13.62 11.16
CA GLY A 54 5.98 -13.56 12.16
C GLY A 54 7.21 -12.75 11.73
N PRO A 55 7.73 -12.86 10.50
CA PRO A 55 8.89 -12.07 10.06
C PRO A 55 8.65 -10.55 10.03
N GLU A 56 7.41 -10.11 9.85
CA GLU A 56 7.02 -8.71 9.86
C GLU A 56 6.79 -8.21 11.28
N LEU A 57 6.10 -9.01 12.09
CA LEU A 57 5.69 -8.65 13.44
C LEU A 57 6.86 -8.72 14.45
N SER A 58 7.83 -9.59 14.22
CA SER A 58 9.08 -9.64 15.02
C SER A 58 9.92 -8.37 14.95
N LYS A 59 9.65 -7.47 14.00
CA LYS A 59 10.34 -6.18 13.87
C LYS A 59 9.72 -5.10 14.76
N LEU A 60 8.54 -5.36 15.32
CA LEU A 60 7.91 -4.46 16.27
C LEU A 60 8.67 -4.53 17.60
N GLN A 61 8.92 -3.39 18.22
CA GLN A 61 9.60 -3.29 19.51
C GLN A 61 8.57 -3.01 20.61
N GLY A 62 8.55 -3.83 21.67
CA GLY A 62 7.73 -3.58 22.86
C GLY A 62 6.22 -3.70 22.65
N GLU A 63 5.45 -2.97 23.47
CA GLU A 63 3.99 -2.87 23.33
C GLU A 63 3.65 -2.13 22.04
N SER A 64 3.20 -2.90 21.04
CA SER A 64 2.95 -2.41 19.70
C SER A 64 1.51 -1.91 19.59
N SER A 65 1.33 -0.69 19.08
CA SER A 65 -0.01 -0.19 18.80
C SER A 65 -0.68 -0.96 17.65
N PRO A 66 -2.02 -0.92 17.52
CA PRO A 66 -2.71 -1.46 16.35
C PRO A 66 -2.21 -0.84 15.03
N ILE A 67 -1.88 0.45 15.04
CA ILE A 67 -1.38 1.19 13.88
C ILE A 67 0.01 0.69 13.47
N ASP A 68 0.92 0.48 14.44
CA ASP A 68 2.25 -0.03 14.16
C ASP A 68 2.21 -1.48 13.65
N THR A 69 1.32 -2.28 14.24
CA THR A 69 1.03 -3.65 13.81
C THR A 69 0.58 -3.69 12.35
N GLU A 70 -0.41 -2.86 12.00
CA GLU A 70 -0.90 -2.75 10.63
C GLU A 70 0.20 -2.27 9.67
N ARG A 71 1.00 -1.28 10.08
CA ARG A 71 2.10 -0.75 9.27
C ARG A 71 3.16 -1.82 8.97
N ALA A 72 3.50 -2.66 9.95
CA ALA A 72 4.44 -3.77 9.76
C ALA A 72 3.89 -4.79 8.74
N ILE A 73 2.61 -5.17 8.87
CA ILE A 73 1.94 -6.10 7.95
C ILE A 73 1.89 -5.50 6.53
N ARG A 74 1.46 -4.24 6.38
CA ARG A 74 1.43 -3.53 5.09
C ARG A 74 2.82 -3.45 4.46
N SER A 75 3.87 -3.29 5.26
CA SER A 75 5.26 -3.29 4.77
C SER A 75 5.71 -4.65 4.25
N GLY A 76 5.32 -5.75 4.90
CA GLY A 76 5.56 -7.11 4.39
C GLY A 76 4.82 -7.41 3.09
N PHE A 77 3.57 -6.97 3.01
CA PHE A 77 2.78 -7.02 1.78
C PHE A 77 3.48 -6.25 0.64
N ALA A 78 3.92 -5.02 0.92
CA ALA A 78 4.62 -4.20 -0.06
C ALA A 78 5.92 -4.83 -0.56
N ARG A 79 6.67 -5.50 0.33
CA ARG A 79 7.88 -6.26 -0.04
C ARG A 79 7.54 -7.41 -0.98
N SER A 80 6.46 -8.14 -0.71
CA SER A 80 6.02 -9.27 -1.55
C SER A 80 5.62 -8.82 -2.95
N VAL A 81 4.86 -7.72 -3.07
CA VAL A 81 4.49 -7.14 -4.37
C VAL A 81 5.72 -6.62 -5.13
N ARG A 82 6.66 -5.96 -4.45
CA ARG A 82 7.93 -5.54 -5.07
C ARG A 82 8.74 -6.72 -5.60
N GLY A 83 8.77 -7.83 -4.85
CA GLY A 83 9.39 -9.08 -5.30
C GLY A 83 8.73 -9.65 -6.55
N LEU A 84 7.39 -9.63 -6.63
CA LEU A 84 6.64 -10.05 -7.82
C LEU A 84 6.97 -9.18 -9.04
N ILE A 85 7.02 -7.86 -8.86
CA ILE A 85 7.40 -6.92 -9.94
C ILE A 85 8.80 -7.24 -10.43
N PHE A 86 9.78 -7.37 -9.52
CA PHE A 86 11.16 -7.67 -9.87
C PHE A 86 11.31 -8.99 -10.65
N ALA A 87 10.51 -9.99 -10.32
CA ALA A 87 10.53 -11.29 -11.01
C ALA A 87 9.70 -11.32 -12.31
N SER A 88 8.89 -10.29 -12.57
CA SER A 88 8.00 -10.20 -13.74
C SER A 88 8.66 -9.54 -14.95
N SER A 89 8.05 -9.69 -16.12
CA SER A 89 8.50 -9.05 -17.35
C SER A 89 7.34 -8.75 -18.30
N ALA A 90 7.57 -7.83 -19.25
CA ALA A 90 6.61 -7.44 -20.28
C ALA A 90 5.25 -7.06 -19.67
N ASP A 91 4.16 -7.51 -20.27
CA ASP A 91 2.79 -7.12 -19.89
C ASP A 91 2.47 -7.39 -18.41
N THR A 92 2.98 -8.47 -17.83
CA THR A 92 2.79 -8.78 -16.39
C THR A 92 3.48 -7.75 -15.50
N HIS A 93 4.67 -7.29 -15.89
CA HIS A 93 5.39 -6.26 -15.17
C HIS A 93 4.64 -4.92 -15.22
N ASP A 94 4.18 -4.54 -16.41
CA ASP A 94 3.44 -3.29 -16.60
C ASP A 94 2.10 -3.32 -15.85
N PHE A 95 1.39 -4.45 -15.88
CA PHE A 95 0.19 -4.67 -15.07
C PHE A 95 0.46 -4.48 -13.56
N LEU A 96 1.54 -5.05 -13.03
CA LEU A 96 1.87 -4.92 -11.60
C LEU A 96 2.32 -3.50 -11.23
N LEU A 97 2.90 -2.74 -12.16
CA LEU A 97 3.18 -1.32 -11.98
C LEU A 97 1.89 -0.49 -11.93
N GLU A 98 0.96 -0.73 -12.85
CA GLU A 98 -0.36 -0.07 -12.83
C GLU A 98 -1.13 -0.41 -11.55
N TYR A 99 -1.06 -1.67 -11.09
CA TYR A 99 -1.60 -2.06 -9.79
C TYR A 99 -1.00 -1.25 -8.63
N ARG A 100 0.28 -0.86 -8.69
CA ARG A 100 0.90 -0.01 -7.68
C ARG A 100 0.47 1.45 -7.75
N ARG A 101 0.20 1.98 -8.95
CA ARG A 101 -0.20 3.39 -9.12
C ARG A 101 -1.48 3.76 -8.38
N ARG A 102 -2.39 2.81 -8.15
CA ARG A 102 -3.57 3.07 -7.31
C ARG A 102 -3.23 3.52 -5.89
N PHE A 103 -2.05 3.15 -5.37
CA PHE A 103 -1.59 3.59 -4.05
C PHE A 103 -1.08 5.03 -4.08
N ASP A 104 -0.62 5.52 -5.22
CA ASP A 104 -0.30 6.95 -5.39
C ASP A 104 -1.58 7.79 -5.31
N ALA A 105 -2.67 7.31 -5.91
CA ALA A 105 -3.98 7.96 -5.78
C ALA A 105 -4.47 8.03 -4.32
N TYR A 106 -4.23 6.97 -3.53
CA TYR A 106 -4.54 7.01 -2.08
C TYR A 106 -3.64 7.98 -1.32
N ASP A 107 -2.33 8.00 -1.59
CA ASP A 107 -1.39 8.95 -0.98
C ASP A 107 -1.78 10.40 -1.31
N LEU A 108 -2.23 10.68 -2.55
CA LEU A 108 -2.72 12.00 -2.97
C LEU A 108 -4.04 12.38 -2.32
N ALA A 109 -5.02 11.46 -2.27
CA ALA A 109 -6.29 11.71 -1.61
C ALA A 109 -6.10 11.99 -0.10
N GLY A 110 -5.23 11.20 0.55
CA GLY A 110 -4.85 11.43 1.94
C GLY A 110 -4.19 12.79 2.14
N LEU A 111 -3.30 13.20 1.23
CA LEU A 111 -2.63 14.50 1.30
C LEU A 111 -3.64 15.67 1.27
N VAL A 112 -4.62 15.58 0.37
CA VAL A 112 -5.68 16.58 0.23
C VAL A 112 -6.53 16.68 1.51
N ILE A 113 -6.98 15.55 2.04
CA ILE A 113 -7.80 15.52 3.26
C ILE A 113 -7.02 16.08 4.45
N PHE A 114 -5.76 15.66 4.62
CA PHE A 114 -4.93 16.14 5.72
C PHE A 114 -4.72 17.65 5.65
N LYS A 115 -4.51 18.17 4.45
CA LYS A 115 -4.39 19.61 4.23
C LYS A 115 -5.69 20.35 4.53
N ALA A 116 -6.85 19.81 4.15
CA ALA A 116 -8.16 20.41 4.45
C ALA A 116 -8.47 20.42 5.96
N GLN A 117 -7.88 19.50 6.73
CA GLN A 117 -8.03 19.38 8.18
C GLN A 117 -6.92 20.09 8.99
N ASP A 118 -6.09 20.91 8.34
CA ASP A 118 -4.93 21.59 8.95
C ASP A 118 -3.98 20.63 9.70
N LYS A 119 -3.85 19.39 9.21
CA LYS A 119 -2.94 18.38 9.75
C LYS A 119 -1.49 18.66 9.34
N THR A 120 -0.55 18.29 10.20
CA THR A 120 0.87 18.49 9.90
C THR A 120 1.38 17.51 8.85
N TRP A 121 2.49 17.87 8.21
CA TRP A 121 3.18 17.00 7.26
C TRP A 121 3.62 15.66 7.90
N GLU A 122 4.05 15.70 9.16
CA GLU A 122 4.45 14.51 9.91
C GLU A 122 3.27 13.58 10.19
N GLU A 123 2.09 14.15 10.49
CA GLU A 123 0.86 13.37 10.64
C GLU A 123 0.49 12.69 9.31
N TYR A 124 0.61 13.38 8.18
CA TYR A 124 0.38 12.78 6.86
C TYR A 124 1.38 11.66 6.56
N LEU A 125 2.69 11.89 6.77
CA LEU A 125 3.73 10.89 6.51
C LEU A 125 3.52 9.61 7.30
N ALA A 126 3.00 9.70 8.52
CA ALA A 126 2.69 8.53 9.33
C ALA A 126 1.60 7.62 8.70
N THR A 127 0.77 8.16 7.81
CA THR A 127 -0.32 7.40 7.14
C THR A 127 0.05 6.81 5.77
N ARG A 128 1.23 7.13 5.24
CA ARG A 128 1.65 6.72 3.90
C ARG A 128 1.58 5.21 3.68
N GLN A 129 1.13 4.84 2.48
CA GLN A 129 1.09 3.45 2.06
C GLN A 129 2.46 2.97 1.59
N PRO A 130 3.03 1.87 2.12
CA PRO A 130 4.35 1.37 1.72
C PRO A 130 4.48 0.89 0.26
N LEU A 131 3.37 0.88 -0.48
CA LEU A 131 3.29 0.48 -1.89
C LEU A 131 3.28 1.63 -2.88
N ALA A 132 3.02 2.85 -2.44
CA ALA A 132 3.05 4.02 -3.31
C ALA A 132 4.44 4.16 -3.96
N LEU A 133 4.45 4.62 -5.22
CA LEU A 133 5.62 4.92 -6.02
C LEU A 133 6.09 6.36 -5.82
N MET A 134 5.16 7.28 -5.52
CA MET A 134 5.49 8.68 -5.32
C MET A 134 6.53 8.86 -4.23
N LYS A 135 7.55 9.66 -4.55
CA LYS A 135 8.63 9.94 -3.61
C LYS A 135 8.16 10.99 -2.61
N GLU A 136 8.71 10.95 -1.41
CA GLU A 136 8.41 11.92 -0.37
C GLU A 136 8.66 13.36 -0.83
N ALA A 137 9.76 13.62 -1.52
CA ALA A 137 10.07 14.94 -2.07
C ALA A 137 9.04 15.44 -3.10
N GLU A 138 8.39 14.54 -3.82
CA GLU A 138 7.34 14.87 -4.78
C GLU A 138 6.03 15.21 -4.05
N LEU A 139 5.67 14.39 -3.06
CA LEU A 139 4.51 14.64 -2.19
C LEU A 139 4.67 15.94 -1.39
N HIS A 140 5.87 16.25 -0.90
CA HIS A 140 6.15 17.49 -0.17
C HIS A 140 6.00 18.73 -1.06
N ARG A 141 6.40 18.62 -2.34
CA ARG A 141 6.16 19.70 -3.32
C ARG A 141 4.66 19.92 -3.51
N LEU A 142 3.88 18.85 -3.63
CA LEU A 142 2.42 18.94 -3.77
C LEU A 142 1.75 19.50 -2.52
N HIS A 143 2.21 19.11 -1.33
CA HIS A 143 1.73 19.66 -0.05
C HIS A 143 1.86 21.19 0.03
N SER A 144 2.91 21.73 -0.60
CA SER A 144 3.21 23.17 -0.63
C SER A 144 2.28 23.98 -1.55
N ILE A 145 1.47 23.32 -2.38
CA ILE A 145 0.52 23.97 -3.30
C ILE A 145 -0.82 24.13 -2.58
N GLU A 146 -1.34 25.35 -2.47
CA GLU A 146 -2.63 25.62 -1.78
C GLU A 146 -3.86 25.21 -2.59
N ASP A 147 -3.83 25.42 -3.90
CA ASP A 147 -4.94 25.12 -4.80
C ASP A 147 -4.99 23.62 -5.20
N LEU A 148 -6.14 22.98 -4.94
CA LEU A 148 -6.39 21.59 -5.33
C LEU A 148 -6.30 21.35 -6.84
N SER A 149 -6.76 22.31 -7.65
CA SER A 149 -6.69 22.18 -9.10
C SER A 149 -5.24 22.13 -9.58
N ALA A 150 -4.39 22.97 -8.98
CA ALA A 150 -2.95 22.95 -9.20
C ALA A 150 -2.28 21.66 -8.68
N ILE A 151 -2.69 21.10 -7.54
CA ILE A 151 -2.20 19.79 -7.06
C ILE A 151 -2.52 18.69 -8.07
N ALA A 152 -3.77 18.59 -8.51
CA ALA A 152 -4.20 17.55 -9.45
C ALA A 152 -3.51 17.66 -10.81
N THR A 153 -3.32 18.90 -11.28
CA THR A 153 -2.56 19.19 -12.51
C THR A 153 -1.10 18.78 -12.37
N ALA A 154 -0.46 19.10 -11.23
CA ALA A 154 0.93 18.75 -10.95
C ALA A 154 1.14 17.24 -10.76
N ALA A 155 0.14 16.52 -10.24
CA ALA A 155 0.15 15.06 -10.14
C ALA A 155 -0.02 14.34 -11.49
N GLY A 156 -0.40 15.05 -12.55
CA GLY A 156 -0.52 14.51 -13.91
C GLY A 156 -1.73 13.58 -14.13
N ASP A 157 -2.66 13.50 -13.18
CA ASP A 157 -3.88 12.68 -13.30
C ASP A 157 -5.02 13.48 -13.93
N ARG A 158 -5.22 13.28 -15.24
CA ARG A 158 -6.29 13.95 -15.99
C ARG A 158 -7.69 13.61 -15.47
N HIS A 159 -7.91 12.42 -14.93
CA HIS A 159 -9.21 12.03 -14.37
C HIS A 159 -9.46 12.71 -13.03
N LEU A 160 -8.41 12.86 -12.21
CA LEU A 160 -8.49 13.62 -10.96
C LEU A 160 -8.79 15.10 -11.22
N VAL A 161 -8.13 15.70 -12.22
CA VAL A 161 -8.38 17.10 -12.64
C VAL A 161 -9.84 17.31 -13.06
N GLU A 162 -10.43 16.36 -13.80
CA GLU A 162 -11.84 16.46 -14.18
C GLU A 162 -12.80 16.28 -13.01
N ARG A 163 -12.50 15.37 -12.08
CA ARG A 163 -13.34 15.12 -10.89
C ARG A 163 -13.33 16.26 -9.89
N LEU A 164 -12.25 17.06 -9.86
CA LEU A 164 -12.12 18.21 -8.97
C LEU A 164 -12.71 19.50 -9.55
N LYS A 165 -13.25 19.48 -10.78
CA LYS A 165 -13.99 20.62 -11.33
C LYS A 165 -15.23 20.90 -10.46
N GLY A 166 -15.15 21.94 -9.62
CA GLY A 166 -16.25 22.37 -8.75
C GLY A 166 -16.18 21.87 -7.30
N PHE A 167 -15.06 21.25 -6.88
CA PHE A 167 -14.82 20.86 -5.48
C PHE A 167 -13.97 21.92 -4.77
N SER A 168 -14.42 22.42 -3.61
CA SER A 168 -13.63 23.33 -2.76
C SER A 168 -12.99 22.58 -1.60
N MET A 169 -11.80 22.98 -1.17
CA MET A 169 -11.18 22.48 0.07
C MET A 169 -12.06 22.72 1.30
N GLU A 170 -12.84 23.80 1.28
CA GLU A 170 -13.76 24.18 2.36
C GLU A 170 -14.87 23.14 2.56
N ASP A 171 -15.25 22.40 1.51
CA ASP A 171 -16.28 21.36 1.58
C ASP A 171 -15.75 20.09 2.30
N ALA A 172 -14.43 19.86 2.30
CA ALA A 172 -13.79 18.70 2.94
C ALA A 172 -13.47 18.90 4.42
N ALA A 173 -13.52 20.14 4.92
CA ALA A 173 -13.25 20.46 6.33
C ALA A 173 -14.45 20.18 7.27
N GLY A 174 -15.62 19.81 6.70
CA GLY A 174 -16.91 19.74 7.41
C GLY A 174 -17.45 18.34 7.75
N GLU A 175 -16.73 17.25 7.50
CA GLU A 175 -17.09 15.87 7.88
C GLU A 175 -16.01 15.21 8.75
#